data_AF-A0A2H5X1J3-F1
#
_entry.id   AF-A0A2H5X1J3-F1
#
_cell.length_a   1.000
_cell.length_b   1.000
_cell.length_c   1.000
_cell.angle_alpha   90.00
_cell.angle_beta   90.00
_cell.angle_gamma   90.00
#
_symmetry.space_group_name_H-M   'P 1'
#
loop_
_entity.id
_entity.type
_entity.pdbx_description
1 polymer ?
#
loop_
_entity_poly.entity_id
_entity_poly.type
_entity_poly.pdbx_seq_one_letter_code
_entity_poly.pdbx_strand_id
1 'polypeptide(L)'
;MTGGLYVGIDLAWGGKRPSGVAILRWEQSLLREVVPAQLLYTDDGICGAIAQHDTGDTLVIAIDAPLVVPNLTGERPVEGEMRKRFARFHAACHPANRRLLGDPPRGERLCALLAERLNIQVVPAPPQREPCRVAFEVYPHAAMVRLFGLPRILEYKARPGRSLSHRRRQMQAYTGLFDCLPEPLLYLPEWLSNVPETATGLKRFEDRVDALFCAWMAARAWWHGGEVVGEAPAGTIWLP
;
A
#
# COMPACT_ATOMS: atom_id res chain seq x y z
N MET A 1 -5.59 -19.83 -14.72
CA MET A 1 -4.95 -19.48 -13.44
C MET A 1 -6.07 -19.35 -12.43
N THR A 2 -6.01 -20.12 -11.34
CA THR A 2 -6.92 -19.95 -10.20
C THR A 2 -6.82 -18.49 -9.74
N GLY A 3 -7.97 -17.82 -9.65
CA GLY A 3 -8.04 -16.40 -9.32
C GLY A 3 -7.43 -16.13 -7.93
N GLY A 4 -6.63 -15.09 -7.82
CA GLY A 4 -6.14 -14.59 -6.53
C GLY A 4 -6.86 -13.30 -6.15
N LEU A 5 -6.96 -13.06 -4.84
CA LEU A 5 -7.41 -11.79 -4.29
C LEU A 5 -6.17 -10.98 -3.86
N TYR A 6 -6.05 -9.76 -4.39
CA TYR A 6 -4.94 -8.86 -4.15
C TYR A 6 -5.46 -7.62 -3.45
N VAL A 7 -4.99 -7.39 -2.22
CA VAL A 7 -5.50 -6.34 -1.35
C VAL A 7 -4.41 -5.31 -1.11
N GLY A 8 -4.79 -4.04 -1.20
CA GLY A 8 -3.94 -2.92 -0.88
C GLY A 8 -4.51 -2.11 0.27
N ILE A 9 -3.66 -1.77 1.23
CA ILE A 9 -4.05 -1.03 2.42
C ILE A 9 -3.14 0.19 2.59
N ASP A 10 -3.67 1.40 2.41
CA ASP A 10 -3.03 2.64 2.88
C ASP A 10 -3.43 2.84 4.35
N LEU A 11 -2.59 2.35 5.26
CA LEU A 11 -2.94 2.22 6.67
C LEU A 11 -2.66 3.53 7.42
N ALA A 12 -3.72 4.17 7.90
CA ALA A 12 -3.57 5.31 8.79
C ALA A 12 -2.95 4.85 10.12
N TRP A 13 -1.81 5.41 10.52
CA TRP A 13 -1.07 4.97 11.72
C TRP A 13 -1.87 5.04 13.03
N GLY A 14 -2.83 5.98 13.16
CA GLY A 14 -3.70 6.10 14.32
C GLY A 14 -5.17 5.79 14.02
N GLY A 15 -5.98 5.55 15.05
CA GLY A 15 -7.38 5.10 14.90
C GLY A 15 -8.42 6.18 14.58
N LYS A 16 -8.05 7.47 14.52
CA LYS A 16 -9.01 8.57 14.28
C LYS A 16 -9.34 8.79 12.81
N ARG A 17 -8.46 8.35 11.90
CA ARG A 17 -8.59 8.54 10.46
C ARG A 17 -8.85 7.20 9.79
N PRO A 18 -9.64 7.17 8.70
CA PRO A 18 -9.84 5.94 7.96
C PRO A 18 -8.55 5.51 7.26
N SER A 19 -8.48 4.24 6.92
CA SER A 19 -7.48 3.65 6.03
C SER A 19 -8.12 3.38 4.67
N GLY A 20 -7.35 3.59 3.60
CA GLY A 20 -7.78 3.18 2.27
C GLY A 20 -7.66 1.67 2.12
N VAL A 21 -8.67 1.03 1.52
CA VAL A 21 -8.65 -0.40 1.20
C VAL A 21 -9.14 -0.62 -0.22
N ALA A 22 -8.30 -1.23 -1.05
CA ALA A 22 -8.66 -1.65 -2.41
C ALA A 22 -8.52 -3.17 -2.52
N ILE A 23 -9.45 -3.79 -3.24
CA ILE A 23 -9.51 -5.24 -3.41
C ILE A 23 -9.60 -5.51 -4.91
N LEU A 24 -8.55 -6.13 -5.44
CA LEU A 24 -8.45 -6.52 -6.84
C LEU A 24 -8.61 -8.02 -6.98
N ARG A 25 -9.26 -8.44 -8.05
CA ARG A 25 -9.27 -9.83 -8.50
C ARG A 25 -8.76 -9.92 -9.93
N TRP A 26 -8.06 -11.00 -10.22
CA TRP A 26 -7.71 -11.35 -11.59
C TRP A 26 -8.88 -11.99 -12.32
N GLU A 27 -9.42 -11.29 -13.30
CA GLU A 27 -10.58 -11.70 -14.09
C GLU A 27 -10.34 -11.34 -15.55
N GLN A 28 -10.62 -12.26 -16.49
CA GLN A 28 -10.50 -11.99 -17.94
C GLN A 28 -9.13 -11.43 -18.37
N SER A 29 -8.05 -12.00 -17.83
CA SER A 29 -6.66 -11.63 -18.14
C SER A 29 -6.20 -10.25 -17.67
N LEU A 30 -6.91 -9.66 -16.70
CA LEU A 30 -6.54 -8.37 -16.11
C LEU A 30 -7.03 -8.27 -14.66
N LEU A 31 -6.45 -7.37 -13.88
CA LEU A 31 -6.92 -7.04 -12.54
C LEU A 31 -8.13 -6.12 -12.62
N ARG A 32 -9.18 -6.41 -11.83
CA ARG A 32 -10.37 -5.56 -11.68
C ARG A 32 -10.62 -5.30 -10.21
N GLU A 33 -11.07 -4.09 -9.88
CA GLU A 33 -11.65 -3.84 -8.57
C GLU A 33 -12.90 -4.69 -8.39
N VAL A 34 -12.95 -5.44 -7.29
CA VAL A 34 -14.15 -6.21 -6.90
C VAL A 34 -15.26 -5.25 -6.46
N VAL A 35 -14.86 -4.19 -5.77
CA VAL A 35 -15.68 -3.06 -5.32
C VAL A 35 -14.81 -1.80 -5.36
N PRO A 36 -15.39 -0.60 -5.57
CA PRO A 36 -14.61 0.64 -5.52
C PRO A 36 -13.84 0.75 -4.19
N ALA A 37 -12.57 1.15 -4.24
CA ALA A 37 -11.73 1.31 -3.05
C ALA A 37 -12.46 2.07 -1.93
N GLN A 38 -12.36 1.56 -0.71
CA GLN A 38 -13.13 1.96 0.45
C GLN A 38 -12.30 2.75 1.46
N LEU A 39 -12.97 3.41 2.40
CA LEU A 39 -12.36 4.07 3.55
C LEU A 39 -12.91 3.43 4.82
N LEU A 40 -12.06 2.71 5.53
CA LEU A 40 -12.45 1.90 6.70
C LEU A 40 -11.76 2.43 7.95
N TYR A 41 -12.53 2.62 9.03
CA TYR A 41 -12.03 3.23 10.26
C TYR A 41 -11.37 2.21 11.20
N THR A 42 -11.89 0.98 11.23
CA THR A 42 -11.50 -0.04 12.21
C THR A 42 -10.76 -1.20 11.54
N ASP A 43 -9.84 -1.81 12.29
CA ASP A 43 -9.09 -2.99 11.84
C ASP A 43 -10.06 -4.18 11.60
N ASP A 44 -11.12 -4.28 12.40
CA ASP A 44 -12.25 -5.19 12.18
C ASP A 44 -12.96 -4.96 10.85
N GLY A 45 -13.22 -3.70 10.49
CA GLY A 45 -13.86 -3.33 9.24
C GLY A 45 -13.01 -3.72 8.04
N ILE A 46 -11.69 -3.52 8.15
CA ILE A 46 -10.72 -3.97 7.12
C ILE A 46 -10.80 -5.49 6.96
N CYS A 47 -10.70 -6.26 8.06
CA CYS A 47 -10.77 -7.72 7.99
C CYS A 47 -12.11 -8.20 7.43
N GLY A 48 -13.23 -7.61 7.84
CA GLY A 48 -14.57 -7.95 7.36
C GLY A 48 -14.75 -7.69 5.86
N ALA A 49 -14.25 -6.56 5.37
CA ALA A 49 -14.31 -6.22 3.95
C ALA A 49 -13.48 -7.20 3.08
N ILE A 50 -12.32 -7.63 3.57
CA ILE A 50 -11.50 -8.65 2.88
C ILE A 50 -12.20 -10.01 2.91
N ALA A 51 -12.69 -10.43 4.08
CA ALA A 51 -13.37 -11.70 4.27
C ALA A 51 -14.58 -11.88 3.34
N GLN A 52 -15.33 -10.80 3.10
CA GLN A 52 -16.52 -10.80 2.23
C GLN A 52 -16.19 -11.18 0.77
N HIS A 53 -14.95 -10.94 0.33
CA HIS A 53 -14.52 -11.16 -1.05
C HIS A 53 -13.44 -12.23 -1.21
N ASP A 54 -13.05 -12.88 -0.11
CA ASP A 54 -12.10 -13.99 -0.11
C ASP A 54 -12.61 -15.14 -0.99
N THR A 55 -11.74 -15.65 -1.84
CA THR A 55 -12.10 -16.58 -2.93
C THR A 55 -11.29 -17.87 -2.92
N GLY A 56 -10.43 -18.08 -1.92
CA GLY A 56 -9.72 -19.34 -1.74
C GLY A 56 -8.25 -19.16 -1.36
N ASP A 57 -7.38 -19.99 -1.91
CA ASP A 57 -6.06 -20.22 -1.32
C ASP A 57 -5.01 -19.12 -1.66
N THR A 58 -5.37 -18.12 -2.46
CA THR A 58 -4.50 -17.00 -2.83
C THR A 58 -5.08 -15.67 -2.35
N LEU A 59 -4.52 -15.15 -1.26
CA LEU A 59 -4.82 -13.84 -0.68
C LEU A 59 -3.52 -13.12 -0.36
N VAL A 60 -3.19 -12.11 -1.14
CA VAL A 60 -1.94 -11.36 -1.03
C VAL A 60 -2.24 -9.91 -0.66
N ILE A 61 -1.68 -9.44 0.45
CA ILE A 61 -2.00 -8.12 1.04
C ILE A 61 -0.74 -7.26 1.08
N ALA A 62 -0.73 -6.14 0.37
CA ALA A 62 0.32 -5.13 0.47
C ALA A 62 -0.16 -3.97 1.35
N ILE A 63 0.65 -3.60 2.35
CA ILE A 63 0.28 -2.59 3.36
C ILE A 63 1.32 -1.46 3.37
N ASP A 64 0.87 -0.21 3.13
CA ASP A 64 1.68 1.00 3.35
C ASP A 64 1.70 1.35 4.84
N ALA A 65 2.42 0.56 5.62
CA ALA A 65 2.78 0.87 7.00
C ALA A 65 3.88 -0.07 7.52
N PRO A 66 4.65 0.37 8.53
CA PRO A 66 5.56 -0.50 9.27
C PRO A 66 4.85 -1.73 9.87
N LEU A 67 5.26 -2.93 9.47
CA LEU A 67 4.65 -4.19 9.95
C LEU A 67 5.45 -4.91 11.04
N VAL A 68 6.75 -4.63 11.14
CA VAL A 68 7.64 -5.13 12.20
C VAL A 68 8.46 -3.95 12.72
N VAL A 69 8.27 -3.59 13.99
CA VAL A 69 8.88 -2.41 14.63
C VAL A 69 9.45 -2.80 16.00
N PRO A 70 10.67 -3.38 16.04
CA PRO A 70 11.26 -3.84 17.30
C PRO A 70 11.85 -2.69 18.14
N ASN A 71 12.16 -1.56 17.52
CA ASN A 71 12.86 -0.45 18.15
C ASN A 71 11.90 0.50 18.91
N LEU A 72 12.31 0.89 20.12
CA LEU A 72 11.56 1.86 20.92
C LEU A 72 11.66 3.30 20.37
N THR A 73 12.84 3.67 19.85
CA THR A 73 13.14 5.01 19.30
C THR A 73 13.99 4.92 18.04
N GLY A 74 14.23 6.06 17.37
CA GLY A 74 15.05 6.12 16.16
C GLY A 74 14.33 5.60 14.92
N GLU A 75 15.09 5.11 13.95
CA GLU A 75 14.61 4.48 12.72
C GLU A 75 15.02 3.00 12.69
N ARG A 76 14.23 2.15 12.00
CA ARG A 76 14.62 0.78 11.67
C ARG A 76 15.75 0.80 10.63
N PRO A 77 16.59 -0.24 10.56
CA PRO A 77 17.63 -0.35 9.53
C PRO A 77 17.12 -0.14 8.10
N VAL A 78 15.92 -0.66 7.79
CA VAL A 78 15.29 -0.50 6.48
C VAL A 78 15.02 0.97 6.11
N GLU A 79 14.64 1.84 7.06
CA GLU A 79 14.48 3.27 6.77
C GLU A 79 15.82 3.92 6.42
N GLY A 80 16.91 3.54 7.08
CA GLY A 80 18.25 4.02 6.78
C GLY A 80 18.71 3.62 5.37
N GLU A 81 18.40 2.39 4.94
CA GLU A 81 18.64 1.94 3.57
C GLU A 81 17.79 2.70 2.55
N MET A 82 16.49 2.85 2.82
CA MET A 82 15.58 3.60 1.96
C MET A 82 16.04 5.06 1.83
N ARG A 83 16.50 5.68 2.91
CA ARG A 83 17.08 7.04 2.88
C ARG A 83 18.30 7.11 1.95
N LYS A 84 19.25 6.18 2.06
CA LYS A 84 20.45 6.14 1.19
C LYS A 84 20.06 6.04 -0.29
N ARG A 85 19.05 5.24 -0.62
CA ARG A 85 18.63 4.97 -2.00
C ARG A 85 17.74 6.06 -2.58
N PHE A 86 16.86 6.64 -1.76
CA PHE A 86 15.73 7.43 -2.23
C PHE A 86 15.64 8.87 -1.74
N ALA A 87 16.52 9.33 -0.84
CA ALA A 87 16.50 10.71 -0.34
C ALA A 87 16.62 11.76 -1.45
N ARG A 88 17.44 11.50 -2.48
CA ARG A 88 17.60 12.41 -3.64
C ARG A 88 16.31 12.64 -4.43
N PHE A 89 15.37 11.70 -4.35
CA PHE A 89 14.05 11.79 -4.99
C PHE A 89 12.97 12.30 -4.03
N HIS A 90 13.35 12.70 -2.82
CA HIS A 90 12.44 13.08 -1.74
C HIS A 90 11.50 11.93 -1.30
N ALA A 91 11.91 10.67 -1.52
CA ALA A 91 11.15 9.47 -1.17
C ALA A 91 11.82 8.69 -0.01
N ALA A 92 12.41 9.40 0.95
CA ALA A 92 12.92 8.76 2.17
C ALA A 92 11.76 8.44 3.11
N CYS A 93 11.78 7.24 3.71
CA CYS A 93 10.80 6.84 4.70
C CYS A 93 10.87 7.74 5.95
N HIS A 94 9.71 7.93 6.58
CA HIS A 94 9.66 8.51 7.93
C HIS A 94 10.15 7.47 8.94
N PRO A 95 10.89 7.87 10.00
CA PRO A 95 11.30 6.93 11.05
C PRO A 95 10.12 6.19 11.66
N ALA A 96 10.23 4.86 11.75
CA ALA A 96 9.27 4.01 12.44
C ALA A 96 9.84 3.54 13.79
N ASN A 97 9.10 3.76 14.88
CA ASN A 97 9.43 3.27 16.22
C ASN A 97 8.19 3.24 17.12
N ARG A 98 8.26 2.49 18.22
CA ARG A 98 7.11 2.32 19.14
C ARG A 98 6.67 3.62 19.82
N ARG A 99 7.57 4.58 20.09
CA ARG A 99 7.17 5.89 20.64
C ARG A 99 6.33 6.72 19.67
N LEU A 100 6.58 6.60 18.36
CA LEU A 100 5.83 7.34 17.33
C LEU A 100 4.53 6.61 16.93
N LEU A 101 4.57 5.28 16.87
CA LEU A 101 3.49 4.48 16.29
C LEU A 101 2.56 3.85 17.33
N GLY A 102 2.92 3.93 18.61
CA GLY A 102 2.26 3.21 19.70
C GLY A 102 2.86 1.82 19.93
N ASP A 103 2.40 1.18 21.00
CA ASP A 103 2.86 -0.14 21.41
C ASP A 103 1.66 -1.02 21.82
N PRO A 104 1.25 -2.01 21.00
CA PRO A 104 1.81 -2.32 19.67
C PRO A 104 1.42 -1.29 18.59
N PRO A 105 2.28 -1.04 17.59
CA PRO A 105 1.95 -0.26 16.38
C PRO A 105 0.71 -0.79 15.66
N ARG A 106 -0.03 0.08 14.96
CA ARG A 106 -1.24 -0.35 14.24
C ARG A 106 -0.98 -1.40 13.15
N GLY A 107 0.15 -1.33 12.45
CA GLY A 107 0.54 -2.34 11.45
C GLY A 107 0.66 -3.75 12.06
N GLU A 108 1.36 -3.86 13.21
CA GLU A 108 1.47 -5.10 13.98
C GLU A 108 0.09 -5.59 14.47
N ARG A 109 -0.74 -4.68 15.00
CA ARG A 109 -2.12 -5.01 15.45
C ARG A 109 -2.99 -5.54 14.31
N LEU A 110 -2.98 -4.89 13.15
CA LEU A 110 -3.75 -5.33 11.99
C LEU A 110 -3.26 -6.68 11.50
N CYS A 111 -1.94 -6.91 11.44
CA CYS A 111 -1.39 -8.20 11.02
C CYS A 111 -1.79 -9.34 11.95
N ALA A 112 -1.79 -9.12 13.27
CA ALA A 112 -2.27 -10.12 14.22
C ALA A 112 -3.74 -10.48 13.98
N LEU A 113 -4.58 -9.48 13.69
CA LEU A 113 -6.00 -9.69 13.39
C LEU A 113 -6.22 -10.42 12.05
N LEU A 114 -5.44 -10.07 11.02
CA LEU A 114 -5.45 -10.77 9.73
C LEU A 114 -5.00 -12.23 9.88
N ALA A 115 -3.98 -12.49 10.71
CA ALA A 115 -3.52 -13.85 11.01
C ALA A 115 -4.63 -14.66 11.68
N GLU A 116 -5.26 -14.10 12.73
CA GLU A 116 -6.34 -14.75 13.47
C GLU A 116 -7.57 -15.05 12.60
N ARG A 117 -8.01 -14.09 11.77
CA ARG A 117 -9.29 -14.18 11.07
C ARG A 117 -9.22 -14.75 9.66
N LEU A 118 -8.09 -14.55 9.00
CA LEU A 118 -7.94 -14.85 7.58
C LEU A 118 -6.74 -15.76 7.29
N ASN A 119 -6.07 -16.28 8.33
CA ASN A 119 -4.89 -17.14 8.20
C ASN A 119 -3.80 -16.48 7.34
N ILE A 120 -3.51 -15.21 7.62
CA ILE A 120 -2.50 -14.41 6.93
C ILE A 120 -1.17 -14.45 7.66
N GLN A 121 -0.09 -14.78 6.93
CA GLN A 121 1.27 -14.71 7.44
C GLN A 121 1.97 -13.43 6.97
N VAL A 122 2.65 -12.72 7.87
CA VAL A 122 3.52 -11.60 7.48
C VAL A 122 4.83 -12.15 6.91
N VAL A 123 5.17 -11.73 5.70
CA VAL A 123 6.38 -12.15 4.97
C VAL A 123 7.06 -10.94 4.33
N PRO A 124 8.37 -11.01 4.01
CA PRO A 124 9.04 -9.93 3.27
C PRO A 124 8.55 -9.76 1.83
N ALA A 125 8.13 -10.85 1.19
CA ALA A 125 7.56 -10.89 -0.16
C ALA A 125 6.70 -12.15 -0.33
N PRO A 126 5.65 -12.12 -1.17
CA PRO A 126 4.86 -13.32 -1.48
C PRO A 126 5.68 -14.31 -2.32
N PRO A 127 5.41 -15.63 -2.20
CA PRO A 127 5.94 -16.61 -3.14
C PRO A 127 5.35 -16.37 -4.53
N GLN A 128 6.19 -16.42 -5.56
CA GLN A 128 5.81 -16.02 -6.90
C GLN A 128 4.90 -17.07 -7.56
N ARG A 129 3.70 -16.68 -7.98
CA ARG A 129 2.73 -17.51 -8.70
C ARG A 129 2.31 -18.81 -7.98
N GLU A 130 2.46 -18.85 -6.66
CA GLU A 130 2.07 -19.99 -5.81
C GLU A 130 0.89 -19.61 -4.91
N PRO A 131 -0.03 -20.56 -4.60
CA PRO A 131 -1.05 -20.34 -3.59
C PRO A 131 -0.44 -19.90 -2.26
N CYS A 132 -0.89 -18.77 -1.72
CA CYS A 132 -0.38 -18.21 -0.49
C CYS A 132 -1.38 -17.26 0.16
N ARG A 133 -1.29 -17.12 1.49
CA ARG A 133 -2.11 -16.22 2.29
C ARG A 133 -1.19 -15.34 3.12
N VAL A 134 -0.80 -14.20 2.57
CA VAL A 134 0.32 -13.42 3.09
C VAL A 134 0.08 -11.91 3.09
N ALA A 135 0.71 -11.22 4.02
CA ALA A 135 0.80 -9.76 4.06
C ALA A 135 2.27 -9.32 4.04
N PHE A 136 2.55 -8.20 3.40
CA PHE A 136 3.90 -7.64 3.35
C PHE A 136 3.87 -6.10 3.27
N GLU A 137 4.96 -5.50 3.71
CA GLU A 137 5.12 -4.05 3.80
C GLU A 137 5.57 -3.47 2.45
N VAL A 138 4.94 -2.38 2.02
CA VAL A 138 5.27 -1.64 0.80
C VAL A 138 5.45 -0.16 1.09
N TYR A 139 6.08 0.56 0.16
CA TYR A 139 6.24 2.02 0.26
C TYR A 139 5.95 2.71 -1.09
N PRO A 140 4.72 3.21 -1.31
CA PRO A 140 4.24 3.74 -2.59
C PRO A 140 5.14 4.81 -3.23
N HIS A 141 5.68 5.75 -2.43
CA HIS A 141 6.51 6.83 -2.97
C HIS A 141 7.79 6.32 -3.65
N ALA A 142 8.51 5.37 -3.06
CA ALA A 142 9.71 4.81 -3.68
C ALA A 142 9.36 3.85 -4.82
N ALA A 143 8.27 3.09 -4.69
CA ALA A 143 7.78 2.21 -5.75
C ALA A 143 7.45 3.02 -7.02
N MET A 144 6.76 4.16 -6.90
CA MET A 144 6.49 5.06 -8.03
C MET A 144 7.77 5.63 -8.65
N VAL A 145 8.73 6.07 -7.82
CA VAL A 145 10.03 6.57 -8.32
C VAL A 145 10.74 5.51 -9.16
N ARG A 146 10.75 4.26 -8.68
CA ARG A 146 11.41 3.14 -9.36
C ARG A 146 10.68 2.72 -10.64
N LEU A 147 9.36 2.56 -10.59
CA LEU A 147 8.56 2.09 -11.71
C LEU A 147 8.50 3.09 -12.86
N PHE A 148 8.29 4.36 -12.54
CA PHE A 148 8.03 5.40 -13.53
C PHE A 148 9.23 6.32 -13.78
N GLY A 149 10.38 6.01 -13.19
CA GLY A 149 11.61 6.81 -13.35
C GLY A 149 11.44 8.26 -12.89
N LEU A 150 10.61 8.52 -11.87
CA LEU A 150 10.29 9.88 -11.46
C LEU A 150 11.54 10.59 -10.91
N PRO A 151 11.82 11.84 -11.33
CA PRO A 151 12.97 12.59 -10.81
C PRO A 151 12.77 13.01 -9.34
N ARG A 152 11.54 12.97 -8.84
CA ARG A 152 11.14 13.22 -7.44
C ARG A 152 9.74 12.66 -7.18
N ILE A 153 9.35 12.51 -5.92
CA ILE A 153 7.97 12.14 -5.56
C ILE A 153 6.94 13.12 -6.13
N LEU A 154 5.75 12.60 -6.39
CA LEU A 154 4.55 13.41 -6.58
C LEU A 154 4.10 13.98 -5.23
N GLU A 155 3.88 15.29 -5.17
CA GLU A 155 3.59 16.01 -3.93
C GLU A 155 2.09 16.12 -3.63
N TYR A 156 1.37 15.02 -3.80
CA TYR A 156 -0.08 14.97 -3.63
C TYR A 156 -0.52 14.96 -2.16
N LYS A 157 0.30 14.41 -1.24
CA LYS A 157 -0.01 14.37 0.20
C LYS A 157 0.05 15.76 0.86
N ALA A 158 -0.89 15.99 1.79
CA ALA A 158 -0.99 17.23 2.55
C ALA A 158 0.26 17.50 3.42
N ARG A 159 0.95 18.62 3.16
CA ARG A 159 2.10 19.11 3.94
C ARG A 159 2.09 20.65 3.97
N PRO A 160 2.69 21.27 5.00
CA PRO A 160 2.92 22.72 5.01
C PRO A 160 3.56 23.20 3.70
N GLY A 161 3.10 24.33 3.17
CA GLY A 161 3.61 24.90 1.91
C GLY A 161 3.00 24.31 0.62
N ARG A 162 2.11 23.30 0.70
CA ARG A 162 1.43 22.74 -0.49
C ARG A 162 -0.01 23.24 -0.57
N SER A 163 -0.31 24.06 -1.57
CA SER A 163 -1.68 24.53 -1.83
C SER A 163 -2.59 23.39 -2.31
N LEU A 164 -3.91 23.56 -2.15
CA LEU A 164 -4.89 22.60 -2.66
C LEU A 164 -4.76 22.41 -4.18
N SER A 165 -4.61 23.49 -4.93
CA SER A 165 -4.45 23.44 -6.40
C SER A 165 -3.18 22.71 -6.82
N HIS A 166 -2.07 22.88 -6.09
CA HIS A 166 -0.84 22.12 -6.32
C HIS A 166 -1.06 20.63 -6.10
N ARG A 167 -1.63 20.25 -4.94
CA ARG A 167 -1.91 18.85 -4.62
C ARG A 167 -2.85 18.20 -5.62
N ARG A 168 -3.87 18.90 -6.10
CA ARG A 168 -4.78 18.39 -7.15
C ARG A 168 -4.04 18.10 -8.45
N ARG A 169 -3.16 18.99 -8.91
CA ARG A 169 -2.33 18.73 -10.11
C ARG A 169 -1.41 17.52 -9.92
N GLN A 170 -0.80 17.39 -8.75
CA GLN A 170 0.04 16.24 -8.42
C GLN A 170 -0.78 14.94 -8.35
N MET A 171 -2.02 15.01 -7.88
CA MET A 171 -2.95 13.88 -7.88
C MET A 171 -3.38 13.49 -9.29
N GLN A 172 -3.65 14.45 -10.17
CA GLN A 172 -3.94 14.18 -11.59
C GLN A 172 -2.75 13.51 -12.30
N ALA A 173 -1.53 13.96 -12.00
CA ALA A 173 -0.33 13.31 -12.49
C ALA A 173 -0.22 11.88 -11.95
N TYR A 174 -0.52 11.65 -10.67
CA TYR A 174 -0.50 10.32 -10.06
C TYR A 174 -1.52 9.38 -10.71
N THR A 175 -2.77 9.80 -10.87
CA THR A 175 -3.80 8.98 -11.52
C THR A 175 -3.43 8.65 -12.97
N GLY A 176 -2.76 9.58 -13.69
CA GLY A 176 -2.26 9.31 -15.04
C GLY A 176 -1.11 8.31 -15.11
N LEU A 177 -0.37 8.07 -14.02
CA LEU A 177 0.64 7.00 -14.00
C LEU A 177 0.03 5.60 -14.07
N PHE A 178 -1.26 5.45 -13.71
CA PHE A 178 -1.94 4.16 -13.81
C PHE A 178 -2.06 3.66 -15.25
N ASP A 179 -2.15 4.57 -16.23
CA ASP A 179 -2.13 4.23 -17.66
C ASP A 179 -0.79 3.62 -18.12
N CYS A 180 0.27 3.84 -17.33
CA CYS A 180 1.63 3.38 -17.63
C CYS A 180 2.05 2.19 -16.76
N LEU A 181 1.13 1.57 -16.01
CA LEU A 181 1.47 0.40 -15.19
C LEU A 181 1.93 -0.77 -16.08
N PRO A 182 3.04 -1.44 -15.73
CA PRO A 182 3.42 -2.67 -16.40
C PRO A 182 2.46 -3.80 -16.00
N GLU A 183 2.65 -4.98 -16.60
CA GLU A 183 1.96 -6.20 -16.18
C GLU A 183 2.13 -6.47 -14.67
N PRO A 184 1.09 -6.96 -13.96
CA PRO A 184 -0.24 -7.30 -14.47
C PRO A 184 -1.09 -6.07 -14.84
N LEU A 185 -1.77 -6.11 -15.99
CA LEU A 185 -2.69 -5.05 -16.41
C LEU A 185 -3.83 -4.84 -15.40
N LEU A 186 -4.22 -3.58 -15.20
CA LEU A 186 -5.32 -3.17 -14.35
C LEU A 186 -6.42 -2.51 -15.19
N TYR A 187 -7.66 -2.97 -15.04
CA TYR A 187 -8.82 -2.21 -15.49
C TYR A 187 -8.95 -0.96 -14.63
N LEU A 188 -8.70 0.20 -15.24
CA LEU A 188 -8.76 1.45 -14.51
C LEU A 188 -10.19 1.75 -14.07
N PRO A 189 -10.43 1.92 -12.75
CA PRO A 189 -11.76 2.25 -12.26
C PRO A 189 -12.21 3.62 -12.76
N GLU A 190 -13.48 3.75 -13.15
CA GLU A 190 -14.02 5.03 -13.66
C GLU A 190 -13.90 6.17 -12.64
N TRP A 191 -13.94 5.87 -11.34
CA TRP A 191 -13.80 6.88 -10.30
C TRP A 191 -12.40 7.52 -10.30
N LEU A 192 -11.38 6.86 -10.86
CA LEU A 192 -9.99 7.32 -10.86
C LEU A 192 -9.79 8.62 -11.65
N SER A 193 -10.63 8.90 -12.66
CA SER A 193 -10.57 10.14 -13.43
C SER A 193 -11.14 11.36 -12.69
N ASN A 194 -11.87 11.15 -11.58
CA ASN A 194 -12.68 12.17 -10.92
C ASN A 194 -11.96 12.80 -9.72
N VAL A 195 -10.84 13.50 -9.95
CA VAL A 195 -10.04 14.13 -8.90
C VAL A 195 -10.82 15.25 -8.18
N PRO A 196 -11.14 15.13 -6.87
CA PRO A 196 -12.05 16.05 -6.19
C PRO A 196 -11.52 17.48 -6.01
N GLU A 197 -12.46 18.42 -5.85
CA GLU A 197 -12.17 19.84 -5.74
C GLU A 197 -11.86 20.34 -4.34
N THR A 198 -12.45 19.69 -3.34
CA THR A 198 -12.34 20.11 -1.94
C THR A 198 -11.14 19.44 -1.28
N ALA A 199 -10.57 20.08 -0.25
CA ALA A 199 -9.45 19.50 0.49
C ALA A 199 -9.81 18.15 1.15
N THR A 200 -11.02 18.06 1.71
CA THR A 200 -11.54 16.83 2.32
C THR A 200 -11.78 15.74 1.27
N GLY A 201 -12.39 16.08 0.14
CA GLY A 201 -12.60 15.15 -0.97
C GLY A 201 -11.27 14.63 -1.52
N LEU A 202 -10.29 15.52 -1.71
CA LEU A 202 -8.97 15.15 -2.20
C LEU A 202 -8.23 14.22 -1.23
N LYS A 203 -8.35 14.41 0.09
CA LYS A 203 -7.75 13.48 1.07
C LYS A 203 -8.40 12.09 1.01
N ARG A 204 -9.72 12.03 0.92
CA ARG A 204 -10.45 10.75 0.78
C ARG A 204 -10.10 10.03 -0.51
N PHE A 205 -9.89 10.78 -1.59
CA PHE A 205 -9.45 10.26 -2.88
C PHE A 205 -8.01 9.77 -2.83
N GLU A 206 -7.11 10.55 -2.23
CA GLU A 206 -5.71 10.18 -1.96
C GLU A 206 -5.60 8.80 -1.30
N ASP A 207 -6.30 8.59 -0.18
CA ASP A 207 -6.26 7.32 0.57
C ASP A 207 -6.75 6.14 -0.30
N ARG A 208 -7.75 6.36 -1.15
CA ARG A 208 -8.28 5.33 -2.06
C ARG A 208 -7.30 5.00 -3.20
N VAL A 209 -6.66 6.01 -3.78
CA VAL A 209 -5.67 5.82 -4.86
C VAL A 209 -4.42 5.12 -4.32
N ASP A 210 -3.92 5.52 -3.15
CA ASP A 210 -2.78 4.85 -2.51
C ASP A 210 -3.09 3.39 -2.20
N ALA A 211 -4.30 3.09 -1.71
CA ALA A 211 -4.73 1.71 -1.49
C ALA A 211 -4.84 0.92 -2.81
N LEU A 212 -5.36 1.52 -3.89
CA LEU A 212 -5.43 0.88 -5.21
C LEU A 212 -4.04 0.55 -5.74
N PHE A 213 -3.09 1.47 -5.61
CA PHE A 213 -1.70 1.23 -6.01
C PHE A 213 -1.04 0.14 -5.15
N CYS A 214 -1.32 0.09 -3.84
CA CYS A 214 -0.90 -1.02 -2.99
C CYS A 214 -1.48 -2.36 -3.46
N ALA A 215 -2.76 -2.40 -3.85
CA ALA A 215 -3.40 -3.64 -4.30
C ALA A 215 -2.77 -4.13 -5.60
N TRP A 216 -2.44 -3.19 -6.51
CA TRP A 216 -1.69 -3.52 -7.70
C TRP A 216 -0.26 -4.00 -7.36
N MET A 217 0.43 -3.41 -6.38
CA MET A 217 1.73 -3.89 -5.92
C MET A 217 1.66 -5.31 -5.33
N ALA A 218 0.59 -5.65 -4.60
CA ALA A 218 0.33 -7.01 -4.12
C ALA A 218 0.31 -8.02 -5.28
N ALA A 219 -0.44 -7.71 -6.34
CA ALA A 219 -0.47 -8.51 -7.55
C ALA A 219 0.90 -8.54 -8.24
N ARG A 220 1.53 -7.38 -8.48
CA ARG A 220 2.83 -7.27 -9.15
C ARG A 220 3.92 -8.09 -8.45
N ALA A 221 3.93 -8.11 -7.12
CA ALA A 221 4.84 -8.92 -6.32
C ALA A 221 4.59 -10.42 -6.54
N TRP A 222 3.33 -10.86 -6.51
CA TRP A 222 2.98 -12.27 -6.70
C TRP A 222 3.24 -12.76 -8.14
N TRP A 223 2.97 -11.95 -9.18
CA TRP A 223 3.17 -12.37 -10.57
C TRP A 223 4.63 -12.36 -11.01
N HIS A 224 5.40 -11.36 -10.55
CA HIS A 224 6.67 -10.99 -11.16
C HIS A 224 7.82 -10.86 -10.15
N GLY A 225 7.57 -11.06 -8.85
CA GLY A 225 8.58 -10.86 -7.82
C GLY A 225 8.96 -9.38 -7.66
N GLY A 226 10.00 -9.11 -6.88
CA GLY A 226 10.53 -7.77 -6.66
C GLY A 226 11.73 -7.80 -5.73
N GLU A 227 12.13 -6.64 -5.21
CA GLU A 227 13.22 -6.50 -4.26
C GLU A 227 12.68 -6.34 -2.83
N VAL A 228 13.29 -7.05 -1.90
CA VAL A 228 13.11 -6.83 -0.46
C VAL A 228 14.28 -6.00 0.04
N VAL A 229 13.98 -4.87 0.67
CA VAL A 229 14.96 -4.02 1.37
C VAL A 229 14.83 -4.25 2.87
N GLY A 230 15.96 -4.41 3.57
CA GLY A 230 15.99 -4.71 5.01
C GLY A 230 15.92 -6.21 5.32
N GLU A 231 15.76 -6.53 6.60
CA GLU A 231 15.76 -7.91 7.12
C GLU A 231 14.53 -8.17 7.99
N ALA A 232 13.92 -9.35 7.84
CA ALA A 232 12.64 -9.69 8.48
C ALA A 232 12.56 -9.38 9.99
N PRO A 233 13.59 -9.69 10.83
CA PRO A 233 13.53 -9.39 12.27
C PRO A 233 13.51 -7.89 12.60
N ALA A 234 13.98 -7.04 11.69
CA ALA A 234 14.14 -5.61 11.88
C ALA A 234 13.19 -4.75 11.03
N GLY A 235 12.30 -5.39 10.27
CA GLY A 235 11.42 -4.75 9.30
C GLY A 235 11.99 -4.77 7.88
N THR A 236 11.09 -4.93 6.92
CA THR A 236 11.39 -5.01 5.49
C THR A 236 10.45 -4.10 4.72
N ILE A 237 10.87 -3.61 3.54
CA ILE A 237 10.01 -2.94 2.58
C ILE A 237 10.20 -3.62 1.23
N TRP A 238 9.12 -4.05 0.61
CA TRP A 238 9.13 -4.58 -0.74
C TRP A 238 9.03 -3.45 -1.78
N LEU A 239 9.78 -3.60 -2.88
CA LEU A 239 9.78 -2.70 -4.03
C LEU A 239 9.66 -3.49 -5.36
N PRO A 240 8.92 -2.96 -6.36
CA PRO A 240 8.64 -3.61 -7.64
C PRO A 240 9.82 -3.66 -8.64
#